data_AF-A0A2T0SJT9-F1
#
_entry.id   AF-A0A2T0SJT9-F1
#
_cell.length_a   1.000
_cell.length_b   1.000
_cell.length_c   1.000
_cell.angle_alpha   90.00
_cell.angle_beta   90.00
_cell.angle_gamma   90.00
#
_symmetry.space_group_name_H-M   'P 1'
#
loop_
_entity.id
_entity.type
_entity.pdbx_description
1 polymer ?
#
loop_
_entity_poly.entity_id
_entity_poly.type
_entity_poly.pdbx_seq_one_letter_code
_entity_poly.pdbx_strand_id
1 'polypeptide(L)'
;MTAPESDGVLERRTPDYRGVIRKLTNLDEEAAAHRAEARTWHDTRAAEADEAVRTADDRVRRAETAVRQAQRELEEIDARVAGVWAEFSHRAGRAAERFGPALEPAVPRQRDRDAEAYLEEATAAAARKTPPKPLKGATLLYVGIGALGGAVGLAAWSLLRWAGREGGGDLAVGLPVVALVVALLGPILAVVTAKRVADRSGTPLDASSVSTVLIAALITAGLILVMVRNNAAAAGG
;
A
#
# COMPACT_ATOMS: atom_id res chain seq x y z
N MET A 1 38.83 116.99 14.24
CA MET A 1 37.45 116.60 14.64
C MET A 1 37.58 115.26 15.34
N THR A 2 37.25 115.28 16.62
CA THR A 2 37.57 114.29 17.66
C THR A 2 36.71 113.04 17.56
N ALA A 3 37.34 111.87 17.54
CA ALA A 3 36.66 110.59 17.80
C ALA A 3 36.39 110.48 19.31
N PRO A 4 35.17 110.16 19.76
CA PRO A 4 34.95 109.80 21.15
C PRO A 4 35.48 108.38 21.38
N GLU A 5 36.67 108.33 21.96
CA GLU A 5 37.17 107.22 22.76
C GLU A 5 36.16 106.96 23.89
N SER A 6 35.29 105.98 23.67
CA SER A 6 34.40 105.46 24.70
C SER A 6 35.03 104.17 25.21
N ASP A 7 35.83 104.41 26.24
CA ASP A 7 36.37 103.46 27.20
C ASP A 7 35.19 102.73 27.87
N GLY A 8 34.66 101.72 27.15
CA GLY A 8 33.55 100.89 27.58
C GLY A 8 34.05 99.69 28.34
N VAL A 9 34.62 99.93 29.53
CA VAL A 9 34.85 98.91 30.55
C VAL A 9 33.58 98.05 30.62
N LEU A 10 33.68 96.78 30.22
CA LEU A 10 32.66 95.78 30.51
C LEU A 10 32.62 95.66 32.03
N GLU A 11 31.85 96.53 32.68
CA GLU A 11 31.38 96.32 34.04
C GLU A 11 30.80 94.91 34.06
N ARG A 12 31.58 93.95 34.57
CA ARG A 12 31.05 92.68 35.03
C ARG A 12 30.14 93.03 36.20
N ARG A 13 28.92 93.47 35.89
CA ARG A 13 27.83 93.59 36.87
C ARG A 13 27.76 92.25 37.56
N THR A 14 28.19 92.23 38.81
CA THR A 14 28.09 91.05 39.65
C THR A 14 26.61 90.70 39.68
N PRO A 15 26.22 89.47 39.26
CA PRO A 15 24.81 89.13 39.17
C PRO A 15 24.16 89.31 40.54
N ASP A 16 23.05 90.04 40.59
CA ASP A 16 22.27 90.24 41.81
C ASP A 16 21.89 88.87 42.39
N TYR A 17 22.17 88.67 43.67
CA TYR A 17 21.93 87.42 44.40
C TYR A 17 20.51 86.90 44.20
N ARG A 18 19.50 87.79 44.19
CA ARG A 18 18.10 87.42 43.95
C ARG A 18 17.88 86.84 42.55
N GLY A 19 18.58 87.37 41.54
CA GLY A 19 18.55 86.85 40.18
C GLY A 19 19.17 85.46 40.06
N VAL A 20 20.28 85.22 40.78
CA VAL A 20 20.91 83.89 40.85
C VAL A 20 19.98 82.87 41.50
N ILE A 21 19.37 83.19 42.64
CA ILE A 21 18.42 82.29 43.31
C ILE A 21 17.24 81.97 42.40
N ARG A 22 16.62 82.95 41.74
CA ARG A 22 15.52 82.70 40.80
C ARG A 22 15.95 81.80 39.64
N LYS A 23 17.16 81.99 39.10
CA LYS A 23 17.69 81.13 38.03
C LYS A 23 17.92 79.70 38.52
N LEU A 24 18.46 79.52 39.73
CA LEU A 24 18.66 78.20 40.31
C LEU A 24 17.33 77.48 40.56
N THR A 25 16.31 78.19 41.07
CA THR A 25 14.97 77.62 41.23
C THR A 25 14.37 77.18 39.89
N ASN A 26 14.46 78.02 38.86
CA ASN A 26 13.98 77.67 37.52
C ASN A 26 14.72 76.45 36.93
N LEU A 27 16.05 76.37 37.12
CA LEU A 27 16.83 75.21 36.69
C LEU A 27 16.47 73.93 37.45
N ASP A 28 16.13 74.03 38.73
CA ASP A 28 15.70 72.87 39.52
C ASP A 28 14.31 72.38 39.08
N GLU A 29 13.39 73.31 38.78
CA GLU A 29 12.08 73.00 38.20
C GLU A 29 12.21 72.32 36.83
N GLU A 30 13.06 72.85 35.94
CA GLU A 30 13.34 72.27 34.63
C GLU A 30 14.00 70.89 34.75
N ALA A 31 14.96 70.73 35.65
CA ALA A 31 15.58 69.43 35.93
C ALA A 31 14.58 68.42 36.51
N ALA A 32 13.65 68.86 37.36
CA ALA A 32 12.58 68.01 37.87
C ALA A 32 11.64 67.56 36.74
N ALA A 33 11.27 68.47 35.83
CA ALA A 33 10.45 68.15 34.67
C ALA A 33 11.13 67.12 33.75
N HIS A 34 12.41 67.31 33.41
CA HIS A 34 13.15 66.36 32.57
C HIS A 34 13.32 64.99 33.23
N ARG A 35 13.49 64.92 34.56
CA ARG A 35 13.51 63.63 35.28
C ARG A 35 12.16 62.93 35.24
N ALA A 36 11.06 63.68 35.36
CA ALA A 36 9.71 63.11 35.28
C ALA A 36 9.42 62.58 33.87
N GLU A 37 9.82 63.33 32.83
CA GLU A 37 9.72 62.90 31.43
C GLU A 37 10.56 61.65 31.15
N ALA A 38 11.81 61.62 31.60
CA ALA A 38 12.70 60.47 31.42
C ALA A 38 12.15 59.20 32.09
N ARG A 39 11.58 59.32 33.30
CA ARG A 39 10.90 58.20 33.98
C ARG A 39 9.70 57.72 33.19
N THR A 40 8.83 58.65 32.76
CA THR A 40 7.63 58.32 31.97
C THR A 40 8.00 57.61 30.67
N TRP A 41 9.03 58.10 29.97
CA TRP A 41 9.54 57.46 28.76
C TRP A 41 10.09 56.06 29.02
N HIS A 42 10.89 55.90 30.08
CA HIS A 42 11.45 54.60 30.47
C HIS A 42 10.35 53.60 30.83
N ASP A 43 9.38 54.00 31.64
CA ASP A 43 8.29 53.14 32.09
C ASP A 43 7.42 52.70 30.90
N THR A 44 7.17 53.62 29.95
CA THR A 44 6.49 53.30 28.70
C THR A 44 7.28 52.25 27.90
N ARG A 45 8.59 52.45 27.76
CA ARG A 45 9.45 51.52 27.00
C ARG A 45 9.57 50.15 27.66
N ALA A 46 9.64 50.11 28.98
CA ALA A 46 9.62 48.86 29.73
C ALA A 46 8.30 48.12 29.51
N ALA A 47 7.16 48.81 29.61
CA ALA A 47 5.85 48.21 29.37
C ALA A 47 5.68 47.68 27.94
N GLU A 48 6.15 48.42 26.93
CA GLU A 48 6.14 47.98 25.52
C GLU A 48 7.00 46.73 25.31
N ALA A 49 8.19 46.69 25.92
CA ALA A 49 9.09 45.54 25.84
C ALA A 49 8.48 44.31 26.53
N ASP A 50 7.88 44.48 27.71
CA ASP A 50 7.22 43.40 28.45
C ASP A 50 6.03 42.82 27.68
N GLU A 51 5.25 43.66 27.01
CA GLU A 51 4.16 43.20 26.13
C GLU A 51 4.70 42.42 24.91
N ALA A 52 5.78 42.90 24.29
CA ALA A 52 6.40 42.21 23.18
C ALA A 52 6.94 40.82 23.58
N VAL A 53 7.56 40.71 24.76
CA VAL A 53 8.04 39.44 25.32
C VAL A 53 6.85 38.51 25.61
N ARG A 54 5.80 38.98 26.28
CA ARG A 54 4.60 38.18 26.54
C ARG A 54 3.97 37.64 25.24
N THR A 55 3.86 38.48 24.22
CA THR A 55 3.35 38.08 22.91
C THR A 55 4.24 37.02 22.24
N ALA A 56 5.56 37.14 22.37
CA ALA A 56 6.50 36.17 21.84
C ALA A 56 6.38 34.81 22.57
N ASP A 57 6.31 34.82 23.89
CA ASP A 57 6.11 33.62 24.70
C ASP A 57 4.81 32.89 24.35
N ASP A 58 3.72 33.64 24.13
CA ASP A 58 2.45 33.07 23.67
C ASP A 58 2.54 32.43 22.28
N ARG A 59 3.38 32.96 21.40
CA ARG A 59 3.63 32.33 20.09
C ARG A 59 4.42 31.04 20.25
N VAL A 60 5.44 31.02 21.10
CA VAL A 60 6.24 29.82 21.38
C VAL A 60 5.36 28.74 22.01
N ARG A 61 4.59 29.06 23.06
CA ARG A 61 3.67 28.10 23.71
C ARG A 61 2.66 27.49 22.73
N ARG A 62 2.12 28.31 21.82
CA ARG A 62 1.21 27.83 20.76
C ARG A 62 1.92 26.91 19.77
N ALA A 63 3.12 27.27 19.34
CA ALA A 63 3.92 26.43 18.44
C ALA A 63 4.29 25.09 19.09
N GLU A 64 4.73 25.08 20.34
CA GLU A 64 5.03 23.86 21.10
C GLU A 64 3.80 22.96 21.26
N THR A 65 2.64 23.57 21.48
CA THR A 65 1.37 22.81 21.58
C THR A 65 0.99 22.22 20.23
N ALA A 66 1.13 22.97 19.14
CA ALA A 66 0.90 22.49 17.79
C ALA A 66 1.86 21.34 17.40
N VAL A 67 3.15 21.45 17.75
CA VAL A 67 4.14 20.38 17.50
C VAL A 67 3.77 19.11 18.27
N ARG A 68 3.44 19.22 19.56
CA ARG A 68 3.00 18.06 20.36
C ARG A 68 1.73 17.43 19.80
N GLN A 69 0.81 18.23 19.26
CA GLN A 69 -0.39 17.71 18.61
C GLN A 69 -0.03 16.96 17.31
N ALA A 70 0.77 17.56 16.44
CA ALA A 70 1.21 16.94 15.19
C ALA A 70 1.98 15.63 15.44
N GLN A 71 2.77 15.55 16.52
CA GLN A 71 3.44 14.30 16.91
C GLN A 71 2.45 13.21 17.30
N ARG A 72 1.40 13.53 18.06
CA ARG A 72 0.34 12.57 18.41
C ARG A 72 -0.43 12.09 17.17
N GLU A 73 -0.72 12.99 16.24
CA GLU A 73 -1.36 12.64 14.98
C GLU A 73 -0.48 11.70 14.13
N LEU A 74 0.83 11.96 14.09
CA LEU A 74 1.79 11.07 13.44
C LEU A 74 1.81 9.68 14.08
N GLU A 75 1.89 9.60 15.41
CA GLU A 75 1.87 8.33 16.14
C GLU A 75 0.59 7.53 15.88
N GLU A 76 -0.57 8.20 15.79
CA GLU A 76 -1.85 7.58 15.46
C GLU A 76 -1.86 7.03 14.02
N ILE A 77 -1.36 7.81 13.06
CA ILE A 77 -1.22 7.41 11.66
C ILE A 77 -0.30 6.20 11.55
N ASP A 78 0.86 6.21 12.20
CA ASP A 78 1.82 5.11 12.18
C ASP A 78 1.21 3.82 12.76
N ALA A 79 0.46 3.92 13.86
CA ALA A 79 -0.28 2.79 14.43
C ALA A 79 -1.32 2.24 13.44
N ARG A 80 -2.03 3.11 12.72
CA ARG A 80 -3.02 2.73 11.70
C ARG A 80 -2.36 2.04 10.51
N VAL A 81 -1.24 2.58 10.01
CA VAL A 81 -0.44 1.98 8.93
C VAL A 81 0.06 0.59 9.32
N ALA A 82 0.57 0.44 10.54
CA ALA A 82 1.01 -0.86 11.05
C ALA A 82 -0.15 -1.89 11.05
N GLY A 83 -1.35 -1.47 11.43
CA GLY A 83 -2.56 -2.30 11.36
C GLY A 83 -2.91 -2.75 9.93
N VAL A 84 -2.90 -1.82 8.97
CA VAL A 84 -3.17 -2.12 7.56
C VAL A 84 -2.12 -3.07 6.98
N TRP A 85 -0.86 -2.85 7.31
CA TRP A 85 0.23 -3.73 6.87
C TRP A 85 0.12 -5.13 7.47
N ALA A 86 -0.21 -5.24 8.76
CA ALA A 86 -0.47 -6.52 9.41
C ALA A 86 -1.60 -7.29 8.69
N GLU A 87 -2.73 -6.63 8.42
CA GLU A 87 -3.86 -7.23 7.68
C GLU A 87 -3.46 -7.69 6.27
N PHE A 88 -2.73 -6.84 5.53
CA PHE A 88 -2.22 -7.17 4.21
C PHE A 88 -1.28 -8.38 4.26
N SER A 89 -0.33 -8.41 5.20
CA SER A 89 0.64 -9.50 5.36
C SER A 89 -0.06 -10.84 5.71
N HIS A 90 -1.06 -10.80 6.59
CA HIS A 90 -1.89 -11.96 6.92
C HIS A 90 -2.65 -12.49 5.69
N ARG A 91 -3.18 -11.60 4.85
CA ARG A 91 -3.90 -11.98 3.62
C ARG A 91 -2.97 -12.53 2.54
N ALA A 92 -1.77 -11.97 2.42
CA ALA A 92 -0.80 -12.34 1.37
C ALA A 92 0.01 -13.60 1.71
N GLY A 93 0.11 -14.00 2.98
CA GLY A 93 0.78 -15.25 3.40
C GLY A 93 2.23 -15.32 2.90
N ARG A 94 2.68 -16.47 2.35
CA ARG A 94 4.04 -16.64 1.79
C ARG A 94 4.36 -15.72 0.61
N ALA A 95 3.36 -15.11 -0.04
CA ALA A 95 3.63 -14.13 -1.09
C ALA A 95 4.11 -12.80 -0.50
N ALA A 96 3.76 -12.50 0.77
CA ALA A 96 4.25 -11.32 1.49
C ALA A 96 5.77 -11.36 1.68
N GLU A 97 6.35 -12.54 1.93
CA GLU A 97 7.81 -12.73 2.08
C GLU A 97 8.60 -12.31 0.83
N ARG A 98 7.97 -12.34 -0.37
CA ARG A 98 8.62 -11.88 -1.61
C ARG A 98 8.79 -10.37 -1.69
N PHE A 99 8.02 -9.61 -0.91
CA PHE A 99 8.14 -8.16 -0.84
C PHE A 99 9.25 -7.71 0.14
N GLY A 100 9.91 -8.65 0.83
CA GLY A 100 11.10 -8.41 1.64
C GLY A 100 10.85 -7.54 2.88
N PRO A 101 11.89 -7.33 3.70
CA PRO A 101 11.84 -6.35 4.78
C PRO A 101 11.74 -4.95 4.15
N ALA A 102 10.52 -4.41 4.17
CA ALA A 102 10.14 -3.02 3.90
C ALA A 102 10.97 -2.31 2.82
N LEU A 103 10.46 -2.26 1.58
CA LEU A 103 10.75 -1.12 0.70
C LEU A 103 10.40 0.13 1.50
N GLU A 104 11.40 0.93 1.88
CA GLU A 104 11.15 2.25 2.47
C GLU A 104 10.20 2.98 1.53
N PRO A 105 8.95 3.26 1.94
CA PRO A 105 8.02 3.97 1.09
C PRO A 105 8.65 5.32 0.80
N ALA A 106 8.93 5.58 -0.48
CA ALA A 106 9.37 6.88 -0.93
C ALA A 106 8.24 7.86 -0.64
N VAL A 107 8.30 8.52 0.53
CA VAL A 107 7.26 9.45 1.00
C VAL A 107 7.04 10.47 -0.12
N PRO A 108 5.87 10.46 -0.79
CA PRO A 108 5.58 11.42 -1.83
C PRO A 108 5.64 12.80 -1.18
N ARG A 109 6.54 13.68 -1.65
CA ARG A 109 6.67 15.07 -1.18
C ARG A 109 5.48 15.94 -1.61
N GLN A 110 4.26 15.40 -1.66
CA GLN A 110 3.04 16.18 -1.91
C GLN A 110 2.61 16.79 -0.58
N ARG A 111 3.07 18.03 -0.33
CA ARG A 111 2.78 18.81 0.88
C ARG A 111 1.31 19.20 1.04
N ASP A 112 0.48 19.03 0.00
CA ASP A 112 -0.83 19.67 -0.09
C ASP A 112 -2.01 18.70 0.09
N ARG A 113 -1.76 17.41 0.33
CA ARG A 113 -2.84 16.40 0.46
C ARG A 113 -2.80 15.77 1.84
N ASP A 114 -3.98 15.66 2.44
CA ASP A 114 -4.18 15.13 3.79
C ASP A 114 -3.70 13.67 3.90
N ALA A 115 -3.02 13.35 4.99
CA ALA A 115 -2.50 12.01 5.26
C ALA A 115 -3.65 11.00 5.40
N GLU A 116 -4.79 11.42 5.96
CA GLU A 116 -5.97 10.56 6.09
C GLU A 116 -6.50 10.10 4.72
N ALA A 117 -6.52 11.00 3.73
CA ALA A 117 -6.98 10.67 2.38
C ALA A 117 -6.10 9.60 1.71
N TYR A 118 -4.78 9.59 1.99
CA TYR A 118 -3.89 8.55 1.51
C TYR A 118 -4.11 7.22 2.22
N LEU A 119 -4.35 7.24 3.54
CA LEU A 119 -4.67 6.03 4.30
C LEU A 119 -5.98 5.41 3.83
N GLU A 120 -6.99 6.22 3.54
CA GLU A 120 -8.26 5.73 3.01
C GLU A 120 -8.09 5.12 1.62
N GLU A 121 -7.31 5.76 0.74
CA GLU A 121 -7.00 5.22 -0.59
C GLU A 121 -6.21 3.91 -0.49
N ALA A 122 -5.22 3.83 0.42
CA ALA A 122 -4.42 2.64 0.66
C ALA A 122 -5.23 1.48 1.26
N THR A 123 -6.11 1.76 2.22
CA THR A 123 -7.02 0.76 2.81
C THR A 123 -8.01 0.25 1.77
N ALA A 124 -8.58 1.12 0.95
CA ALA A 124 -9.45 0.74 -0.17
C ALA A 124 -8.71 -0.11 -1.22
N ALA A 125 -7.46 0.22 -1.52
CA ALA A 125 -6.60 -0.57 -2.41
C ALA A 125 -6.26 -1.94 -1.81
N ALA A 126 -5.92 -2.00 -0.52
CA ALA A 126 -5.60 -3.23 0.20
C ALA A 126 -6.83 -4.16 0.34
N ALA A 127 -8.03 -3.58 0.49
CA ALA A 127 -9.29 -4.32 0.56
C ALA A 127 -9.73 -4.89 -0.81
N ARG A 128 -9.20 -4.37 -1.92
CA ARG A 128 -9.55 -4.82 -3.27
C ARG A 128 -9.04 -6.24 -3.50
N LYS A 129 -9.95 -7.22 -3.44
CA LYS A 129 -9.66 -8.62 -3.83
C LYS A 129 -9.27 -8.66 -5.31
N THR A 130 -8.01 -9.03 -5.61
CA THR A 130 -7.59 -9.27 -6.98
C THR A 130 -8.42 -10.44 -7.53
N PRO A 131 -9.14 -10.27 -8.66
CA PRO A 131 -9.86 -11.38 -9.27
C PRO A 131 -8.86 -12.49 -9.62
N PRO A 132 -9.21 -13.77 -9.41
CA PRO A 132 -8.32 -14.88 -9.74
C PRO A 132 -7.95 -14.75 -11.22
N LYS A 133 -6.67 -14.49 -11.51
CA LYS A 133 -6.19 -14.43 -12.90
C LYS A 133 -6.48 -15.79 -13.52
N PRO A 134 -7.25 -15.87 -14.62
CA PRO A 134 -7.39 -17.13 -15.34
C PRO A 134 -5.98 -17.52 -15.79
N LEU A 135 -5.53 -18.70 -15.38
CA LEU A 135 -4.25 -19.28 -15.79
C LEU A 135 -4.23 -19.35 -17.32
N LYS A 136 -3.61 -18.35 -17.97
CA LYS A 136 -3.26 -18.39 -19.39
C LYS A 136 -2.24 -19.54 -19.55
N GLY A 137 -2.74 -20.73 -19.86
CA GLY A 137 -1.94 -21.94 -19.98
C GLY A 137 -2.60 -23.20 -19.43
N ALA A 138 -3.64 -23.09 -18.59
CA ALA A 138 -4.36 -24.27 -18.09
C ALA A 138 -4.96 -25.08 -19.24
N THR A 139 -5.52 -24.40 -20.26
CA THR A 139 -6.06 -25.05 -21.46
C THR A 139 -5.00 -25.85 -22.22
N LEU A 140 -3.78 -25.31 -22.38
CA LEU A 140 -2.66 -26.01 -23.04
C LEU A 140 -2.19 -27.22 -22.22
N LEU A 141 -2.24 -27.12 -20.90
CA LEU A 141 -1.86 -28.20 -20.00
C LEU A 141 -2.91 -29.32 -20.00
N TYR A 142 -4.20 -28.99 -20.04
CA TYR A 142 -5.29 -29.96 -20.22
C TYR A 142 -5.27 -30.60 -21.61
N VAL A 143 -5.02 -29.82 -22.67
CA VAL A 143 -4.85 -30.35 -24.03
C VAL A 143 -3.63 -31.27 -24.11
N GLY A 144 -2.52 -30.90 -23.46
CA GLY A 144 -1.31 -31.71 -23.39
C GLY A 144 -1.54 -33.04 -22.67
N ILE A 145 -2.17 -33.02 -21.49
CA ILE A 145 -2.50 -34.24 -20.73
C ILE A 145 -3.50 -35.11 -21.50
N GLY A 146 -4.51 -34.51 -22.13
CA GLY A 146 -5.48 -35.23 -22.96
C GLY A 146 -4.83 -35.91 -24.16
N ALA A 147 -3.91 -35.22 -24.86
CA ALA A 147 -3.15 -35.78 -25.98
C ALA A 147 -2.24 -36.93 -25.53
N LEU A 148 -1.60 -36.80 -24.37
CA LEU A 148 -0.74 -37.84 -23.80
C LEU A 148 -1.54 -39.07 -23.37
N GLY A 149 -2.71 -38.88 -22.75
CA GLY A 149 -3.64 -39.96 -22.43
C GLY A 149 -4.17 -40.69 -23.67
N GLY A 150 -4.48 -39.95 -24.75
CA GLY A 150 -4.90 -40.51 -26.03
C GLY A 150 -3.78 -41.34 -26.70
N ALA A 151 -2.54 -40.86 -26.68
CA ALA A 151 -1.39 -41.57 -27.23
C ALA A 151 -1.10 -42.88 -26.46
N VAL A 152 -1.18 -42.85 -25.13
CA VAL A 152 -1.02 -44.05 -24.29
C VAL A 152 -2.14 -45.06 -24.54
N GLY A 153 -3.38 -44.60 -24.73
CA GLY A 153 -4.50 -45.47 -25.10
C GLY A 153 -4.30 -46.15 -26.47
N LEU A 154 -3.80 -45.41 -27.47
CA LEU A 154 -3.47 -45.93 -28.79
C LEU A 154 -2.33 -46.97 -28.74
N ALA A 155 -1.30 -46.72 -27.93
CA ALA A 155 -0.19 -47.66 -27.72
C ALA A 155 -0.64 -48.93 -26.97
N ALA A 156 -1.51 -48.80 -25.97
CA ALA A 156 -2.10 -49.94 -25.28
C ALA A 156 -2.96 -50.78 -26.24
N TRP A 157 -3.79 -50.14 -27.08
CA TRP A 157 -4.62 -50.81 -28.07
C TRP A 157 -3.81 -51.55 -29.14
N SER A 158 -2.72 -50.94 -29.62
CA SER A 158 -1.85 -51.56 -30.63
C SER A 158 -1.08 -52.77 -30.08
N LEU A 159 -0.58 -52.67 -28.83
CA LEU A 159 0.04 -53.80 -28.12
C LEU A 159 -0.97 -54.93 -27.89
N LEU A 160 -2.20 -54.59 -27.54
CA LEU A 160 -3.28 -55.56 -27.35
C LEU A 160 -3.63 -56.29 -28.66
N ARG A 161 -3.66 -55.56 -29.78
CA ARG A 161 -3.89 -56.10 -31.13
C ARG A 161 -2.71 -56.93 -31.63
N TRP A 162 -1.51 -56.72 -31.09
CA TRP A 162 -0.32 -57.51 -31.39
C TRP A 162 -0.32 -58.82 -30.59
N ALA A 163 -0.57 -58.74 -29.28
CA ALA A 163 -0.69 -59.91 -28.39
C ALA A 163 -1.87 -60.84 -28.76
N GLY A 164 -2.99 -60.27 -29.22
CA GLY A 164 -4.16 -61.05 -29.67
C GLY A 164 -3.95 -61.83 -30.97
N ARG A 165 -2.87 -61.56 -31.73
CA ARG A 165 -2.54 -62.33 -32.95
C ARG A 165 -1.71 -63.58 -32.67
N GLU A 166 -1.10 -63.69 -31.48
CA GLU A 166 -0.24 -64.81 -31.11
C GLU A 166 -0.91 -65.77 -30.10
N GLY A 167 -1.90 -65.31 -29.31
CA GLY A 167 -2.62 -66.12 -28.33
C GLY A 167 -3.96 -66.64 -28.85
N GLY A 168 -3.99 -67.86 -29.40
CA GLY A 168 -5.22 -68.52 -29.86
C GLY A 168 -6.18 -68.95 -28.73
N GLY A 169 -7.46 -69.03 -29.08
CA GLY A 169 -8.48 -69.85 -28.40
C GLY A 169 -9.27 -69.16 -27.30
N ASP A 170 -8.68 -69.02 -26.11
CA ASP A 170 -9.43 -68.61 -24.89
C ASP A 170 -9.09 -67.20 -24.40
N LEU A 171 -7.93 -66.66 -24.76
CA LEU A 171 -7.53 -65.28 -24.42
C LEU A 171 -8.33 -64.25 -25.23
N ALA A 172 -8.76 -64.59 -26.44
CA ALA A 172 -9.53 -63.71 -27.33
C ALA A 172 -10.92 -63.31 -26.75
N VAL A 173 -11.47 -64.12 -25.84
CA VAL A 173 -12.80 -63.87 -25.24
C VAL A 173 -12.71 -62.99 -23.99
N GLY A 174 -11.63 -63.07 -23.21
CA GLY A 174 -11.42 -62.26 -21.99
C GLY A 174 -10.76 -60.88 -22.25
N LEU A 175 -9.99 -60.78 -23.34
CA LEU A 175 -9.26 -59.56 -23.75
C LEU A 175 -10.12 -58.30 -23.94
N PRO A 176 -11.34 -58.36 -24.52
CA PRO A 176 -12.17 -57.18 -24.72
C PRO A 176 -12.61 -56.55 -23.40
N VAL A 177 -12.87 -57.36 -22.38
CA VAL A 177 -13.35 -56.88 -21.07
C VAL A 177 -12.22 -56.16 -20.33
N VAL A 178 -11.00 -56.71 -20.37
CA VAL A 178 -9.83 -56.07 -19.76
C VAL A 178 -9.48 -54.76 -20.46
N ALA A 179 -9.58 -54.71 -21.80
CA ALA A 179 -9.42 -53.48 -22.56
C ALA A 179 -10.44 -52.41 -22.17
N LEU A 180 -11.71 -52.82 -21.97
CA LEU A 180 -12.79 -51.95 -21.54
C LEU A 180 -12.54 -51.40 -20.13
N VAL A 181 -12.09 -52.25 -19.20
CA VAL A 181 -11.78 -51.86 -17.82
C VAL A 181 -10.61 -50.89 -17.78
N VAL A 182 -9.54 -51.13 -18.55
CA VAL A 182 -8.38 -50.23 -18.61
C VAL A 182 -8.72 -48.90 -19.30
N ALA A 183 -9.51 -48.94 -20.38
CA ALA A 183 -10.00 -47.74 -21.05
C ALA A 183 -10.94 -46.90 -20.18
N LEU A 184 -11.69 -47.54 -19.26
CA LEU A 184 -12.57 -46.86 -18.31
C LEU A 184 -11.81 -46.30 -17.09
N LEU A 185 -10.73 -46.97 -16.66
CA LEU A 185 -9.93 -46.56 -15.50
C LEU A 185 -9.01 -45.36 -15.79
N GLY A 186 -8.52 -45.22 -17.03
CA GLY A 186 -7.65 -44.10 -17.44
C GLY A 186 -8.28 -42.71 -17.20
N PRO A 187 -9.51 -42.45 -17.66
CA PRO A 187 -10.23 -41.21 -17.39
C PRO A 187 -10.45 -40.93 -15.91
N ILE A 188 -10.76 -41.96 -15.11
CA ILE A 188 -11.00 -41.81 -13.67
C ILE A 188 -9.72 -41.39 -12.94
N LEU A 189 -8.59 -42.04 -13.24
CA LEU A 189 -7.28 -41.70 -12.67
C LEU A 189 -6.80 -40.30 -13.09
N ALA A 190 -7.10 -39.88 -14.32
CA ALA A 190 -6.80 -38.53 -14.80
C ALA A 190 -7.60 -37.46 -14.04
N VAL A 191 -8.88 -37.71 -13.76
CA VAL A 191 -9.73 -36.79 -12.98
C VAL A 191 -9.26 -36.71 -11.52
N VAL A 192 -8.89 -37.83 -10.90
CA VAL A 192 -8.41 -37.86 -9.51
C VAL A 192 -7.06 -37.13 -9.37
N THR A 193 -6.14 -37.31 -10.31
CA THR A 193 -4.85 -36.60 -10.29
C THR A 193 -5.02 -35.10 -10.55
N ALA A 194 -5.89 -34.70 -11.49
CA ALA A 194 -6.21 -33.29 -11.73
C ALA A 194 -6.85 -32.62 -10.50
N LYS A 195 -7.79 -33.31 -9.84
CA LYS A 195 -8.42 -32.83 -8.60
C LYS A 195 -7.40 -32.67 -7.47
N ARG A 196 -6.51 -33.65 -7.29
CA ARG A 196 -5.48 -33.61 -6.25
C ARG A 196 -4.46 -32.48 -6.47
N VAL A 197 -4.13 -32.16 -7.72
CA VAL A 197 -3.25 -31.04 -8.07
C VAL A 197 -3.94 -29.70 -7.79
N ALA A 198 -5.23 -29.59 -8.07
CA ALA A 198 -6.00 -28.37 -7.83
C ALA A 198 -6.31 -28.12 -6.35
N ASP A 199 -6.62 -29.15 -5.57
CA ASP A 199 -6.79 -29.05 -4.11
C ASP A 199 -5.50 -28.56 -3.45
N ARG A 200 -4.33 -28.88 -4.03
CA ARG A 200 -3.03 -28.42 -3.54
C ARG A 200 -2.70 -26.99 -3.94
N SER A 201 -3.31 -26.46 -5.01
CA SER A 201 -3.08 -25.08 -5.47
C SER A 201 -4.06 -24.06 -4.89
N GLY A 202 -5.06 -24.49 -4.11
CA GLY A 202 -6.00 -23.59 -3.42
C GLY A 202 -6.92 -22.81 -4.37
N THR A 203 -7.03 -23.23 -5.62
CA THR A 203 -7.85 -22.59 -6.66
C THR A 203 -9.10 -23.43 -6.89
N PRO A 204 -10.31 -22.88 -6.69
CA PRO A 204 -11.54 -23.62 -6.99
C PRO A 204 -11.60 -23.92 -8.48
N LEU A 205 -11.60 -25.20 -8.84
CA LEU A 205 -11.87 -25.65 -10.20
C LEU A 205 -13.29 -25.24 -10.59
N ASP A 206 -13.40 -24.56 -11.73
CA ASP A 206 -14.69 -24.27 -12.33
C ASP A 206 -15.37 -25.59 -12.72
N ALA A 207 -16.44 -25.95 -12.00
CA ALA A 207 -17.15 -27.22 -12.13
C ALA A 207 -17.65 -27.47 -13.56
N SER A 208 -17.88 -26.39 -14.30
CA SER A 208 -18.28 -26.43 -15.71
C SER A 208 -17.22 -27.12 -16.58
N SER A 209 -15.93 -26.82 -16.37
CA SER A 209 -14.82 -27.33 -17.18
C SER A 209 -14.58 -28.82 -16.93
N VAL A 210 -14.72 -29.26 -15.67
CA VAL A 210 -14.64 -30.68 -15.30
C VAL A 210 -15.78 -31.45 -15.95
N SER A 211 -17.00 -30.89 -15.94
CA SER A 211 -18.16 -31.54 -16.55
C SER A 211 -18.04 -31.68 -18.07
N THR A 212 -17.46 -30.69 -18.76
CA THR A 212 -17.31 -30.74 -20.23
C THR A 212 -16.33 -31.81 -20.66
N VAL A 213 -15.19 -31.94 -19.96
CA VAL A 213 -14.19 -32.98 -20.25
C VAL A 213 -14.77 -34.37 -19.99
N LEU A 214 -15.57 -34.53 -18.92
CA LEU A 214 -16.16 -35.80 -18.55
C LEU A 214 -17.27 -36.23 -19.52
N ILE A 215 -18.11 -35.29 -19.95
CA ILE A 215 -19.13 -35.51 -20.98
C ILE A 215 -18.48 -35.85 -22.32
N ALA A 216 -17.44 -35.10 -22.73
CA ALA A 216 -16.73 -35.37 -23.97
C ALA A 216 -16.08 -36.77 -23.96
N ALA A 217 -15.43 -37.15 -22.85
CA ALA A 217 -14.84 -38.48 -22.70
C ALA A 217 -15.90 -39.60 -22.74
N LEU A 218 -17.07 -39.39 -22.12
CA LEU A 218 -18.19 -40.33 -22.17
C LEU A 218 -18.76 -40.50 -23.59
N ILE A 219 -18.92 -39.39 -24.32
CA ILE A 219 -19.40 -39.42 -25.71
C ILE A 219 -18.41 -40.18 -26.60
N THR A 220 -17.11 -39.90 -26.46
CA THR A 220 -16.08 -40.60 -27.22
C THR A 220 -16.03 -42.10 -26.89
N ALA A 221 -16.11 -42.46 -25.61
CA ALA A 221 -16.16 -43.86 -25.18
C ALA A 221 -17.42 -44.57 -25.71
N GLY A 222 -18.58 -43.92 -25.67
CA GLY A 222 -19.83 -44.44 -26.22
C GLY A 222 -19.76 -44.66 -27.73
N LEU A 223 -19.17 -43.71 -28.48
CA LEU A 223 -18.96 -43.83 -29.92
C LEU A 223 -18.05 -45.02 -30.27
N ILE A 224 -16.96 -45.20 -29.54
CA ILE A 224 -16.05 -46.35 -29.73
C ILE A 224 -16.79 -47.66 -29.47
N LEU A 225 -17.61 -47.73 -28.41
CA LEU A 225 -18.41 -48.91 -28.09
C LEU A 225 -19.41 -49.25 -29.20
N VAL A 226 -20.10 -48.25 -29.75
CA VAL A 226 -21.05 -48.43 -30.87
C VAL A 226 -20.31 -48.89 -32.14
N MET A 227 -19.15 -48.29 -32.43
CA MET A 227 -18.34 -48.67 -33.59
C MET A 227 -17.86 -50.13 -33.49
N VAL A 228 -17.41 -50.56 -32.31
CA VAL A 228 -16.98 -51.93 -32.06
C VAL A 228 -18.16 -52.90 -32.13
N ARG A 229 -19.31 -52.55 -31.56
CA ARG A 229 -20.53 -53.36 -31.63
C ARG A 229 -21.02 -53.55 -33.07
N ASN A 230 -21.00 -52.49 -33.87
CA ASN A 230 -21.44 -52.55 -35.27
C ASN A 230 -20.48 -53.37 -36.13
N ASN A 231 -19.16 -53.27 -35.91
CA ASN A 231 -18.19 -54.11 -36.61
C ASN A 231 -18.28 -55.59 -36.20
N ALA A 232 -18.60 -55.89 -34.93
CA ALA A 232 -18.83 -57.27 -34.50
C ALA A 232 -20.10 -57.87 -35.11
N ALA A 233 -21.15 -57.06 -35.32
CA ALA A 233 -22.38 -57.49 -36.00
C ALA A 233 -22.17 -57.72 -37.52
N ALA A 234 -21.28 -56.95 -38.16
CA ALA A 234 -20.96 -57.10 -39.58
C ALA A 234 -20.03 -58.29 -39.91
N ALA A 235 -19.32 -58.83 -38.92
CA ALA A 235 -18.43 -59.99 -39.08
C ALA A 235 -19.10 -61.34 -38.78
N GLY A 236 -20.37 -61.33 -38.36
CA GLY A 236 -21.14 -62.52 -37.98
C GLY A 236 -22.33 -62.85 -38.89
N GLY A 237 -22.44 -62.22 -40.06
CA GLY A 237 -23.39 -62.56 -41.12
C GLY A 237 -22.65 -62.92 -42.40
#